data_AF-K2PGP2-F1
#
_entry.id   AF-K2PGP2-F1
#
_cell.length_a   1.000
_cell.length_b   1.000
_cell.length_c   1.000
_cell.angle_alpha   90.00
_cell.angle_beta   90.00
_cell.angle_gamma   90.00
#
_symmetry.space_group_name_H-M   'P 1'
#
loop_
_entity.id
_entity.type
_entity.pdbx_description
1 polymer ?
#
loop_
_entity_poly.entity_id
_entity_poly.type
_entity_poly.pdbx_seq_one_letter_code
_entity_poly.pdbx_strand_id
1 'polypeptide(L)'
;MKKLKEIKISGISLPLYAFFMIVLAATIALGKLPLNMVGITLLLVLLGHLLYFIGEKLPIMNSYLGGGSVFTLIGATLLSFFHVIPSDVITAVGKFMGGQFGFLDFYIAALICGSILGMNRSLLVKASAKFIPVALVTMVVGFFAVGGMGMLLGKGFADSVMYVSMPMMSGGMGAGITPLSQIYADGLANGNQTAIFSQLAPAVTFGNIIAIIGALSISKIFAKSKYNGHGTLVSATKEELAKPKIEFDATKIGVGMLYAFSLLMVGVILNKFFPNIHEYAFMIIIVFVLKAFDAVPKALEESVVMFNQIIMTNLTHAVLAGIGLALIDLTTLGSALTWQFIVLCLTSVVAMGLTSWFLGLFLGM
;
A
#
# COMPACT_ATOMS: atom_id res chain seq x y z
N MET A 1 -20.58 -7.11 32.72
CA MET A 1 -19.21 -7.69 32.56
C MET A 1 -19.15 -8.91 31.63
N LYS A 2 -20.07 -9.90 31.66
CA LYS A 2 -20.01 -11.08 30.75
C LYS A 2 -20.00 -10.70 29.24
N LYS A 3 -20.90 -9.82 28.80
CA LYS A 3 -20.95 -9.30 27.41
C LYS A 3 -19.68 -8.56 26.94
N LEU A 4 -18.93 -7.93 27.85
CA LEU A 4 -17.67 -7.24 27.51
C LEU A 4 -16.50 -8.21 27.32
N LYS A 5 -16.56 -9.40 27.95
CA LYS A 5 -15.53 -10.45 27.79
C LYS A 5 -15.71 -11.23 26.48
N GLU A 6 -16.90 -11.20 25.89
CA GLU A 6 -17.22 -11.83 24.61
C GLU A 6 -16.69 -11.03 23.41
N ILE A 7 -16.57 -9.71 23.55
CA ILE A 7 -15.97 -8.85 22.52
C ILE A 7 -14.45 -9.04 22.55
N LYS A 8 -13.89 -9.41 21.39
CA LYS A 8 -12.45 -9.60 21.20
C LYS A 8 -11.90 -8.65 20.13
N ILE A 9 -10.74 -8.08 20.40
CA ILE A 9 -9.94 -7.33 19.44
C ILE A 9 -8.67 -8.15 19.20
N SER A 10 -8.46 -8.62 17.97
CA SER A 10 -7.33 -9.50 17.63
C SER A 10 -7.18 -10.73 18.54
N GLY A 11 -8.31 -11.36 18.92
CA GLY A 11 -8.32 -12.51 19.82
C GLY A 11 -8.20 -12.19 21.32
N ILE A 12 -7.93 -10.94 21.69
CA ILE A 12 -7.78 -10.48 23.08
C ILE A 12 -9.13 -9.94 23.59
N SER A 13 -9.53 -10.31 24.81
CA SER A 13 -10.77 -9.79 25.42
C SER A 13 -10.70 -8.27 25.62
N LEU A 14 -11.82 -7.57 25.40
CA LEU A 14 -11.88 -6.12 25.47
C LEU A 14 -11.30 -5.50 26.77
N PRO A 15 -11.55 -6.04 27.99
CA PRO A 15 -10.97 -5.46 29.21
C PRO A 15 -9.43 -5.52 29.24
N LEU A 16 -8.84 -6.63 28.80
CA LEU A 16 -7.39 -6.79 28.72
C LEU A 16 -6.79 -5.90 27.63
N TYR A 17 -7.48 -5.78 26.50
CA TYR A 17 -7.06 -4.90 25.43
C TYR A 17 -7.08 -3.42 25.85
N ALA A 18 -8.13 -3.00 26.57
CA ALA A 18 -8.22 -1.66 27.13
C ALA A 18 -7.08 -1.38 28.12
N PHE A 19 -6.71 -2.37 28.95
CA PHE A 19 -5.54 -2.26 29.81
C PHE A 19 -4.25 -2.00 29.01
N PHE A 20 -3.99 -2.74 27.93
CA PHE A 20 -2.83 -2.50 27.07
C PHE A 20 -2.82 -1.10 26.44
N MET A 21 -3.99 -0.61 26.01
CA MET A 21 -4.13 0.76 25.50
C MET A 21 -3.85 1.82 26.57
N ILE A 22 -4.29 1.61 27.82
CA ILE A 22 -3.99 2.53 28.93
C ILE A 22 -2.50 2.54 29.24
N VAL A 23 -1.84 1.38 29.27
CA VAL A 23 -0.39 1.29 29.48
C VAL A 23 0.37 2.01 28.37
N LEU A 24 -0.03 1.83 27.11
CA LEU A 24 0.56 2.53 25.97
C LEU A 24 0.37 4.05 26.10
N ALA A 25 -0.85 4.52 26.37
CA ALA A 25 -1.16 5.93 26.53
C ALA A 25 -0.39 6.57 27.70
N ALA A 26 -0.31 5.91 28.85
CA ALA A 26 0.47 6.37 30.00
C ALA A 26 1.96 6.46 29.67
N THR A 27 2.50 5.48 28.96
CA THR A 27 3.91 5.43 28.57
C THR A 27 4.26 6.55 27.58
N ILE A 28 3.36 6.86 26.65
CA ILE A 28 3.49 8.02 25.75
C ILE A 28 3.40 9.33 26.53
N ALA A 29 2.41 9.48 27.41
CA ALA A 29 2.20 10.69 28.21
C ALA A 29 3.39 11.00 29.14
N LEU A 30 4.07 9.96 29.63
CA LEU A 30 5.29 10.09 30.44
C LEU A 30 6.56 10.33 29.61
N GLY A 31 6.47 10.32 28.27
CA GLY A 31 7.63 10.42 27.38
C GLY A 31 8.61 9.25 27.51
N LYS A 32 8.10 8.07 27.90
CA LYS A 32 8.92 6.86 28.17
C LYS A 32 8.71 5.76 27.14
N LEU A 33 8.00 6.02 26.04
CA LEU A 33 7.84 5.04 24.97
C LEU A 33 9.20 4.79 24.31
N PRO A 34 9.70 3.54 24.28
CA PRO A 34 10.93 3.25 23.55
C PRO A 34 10.75 3.52 22.06
N LEU A 35 11.49 4.48 21.51
CA LEU A 35 11.45 4.84 20.09
C LEU A 35 12.29 3.88 19.24
N ASN A 36 12.13 2.58 19.49
CA ASN A 36 12.81 1.48 18.81
C ASN A 36 11.78 0.47 18.30
N MET A 37 12.25 -0.63 17.70
CA MET A 37 11.37 -1.66 17.14
C MET A 37 10.31 -2.16 18.13
N VAL A 38 10.65 -2.34 19.41
CA VAL A 38 9.71 -2.88 20.40
C VAL A 38 8.58 -1.89 20.69
N GLY A 39 8.91 -0.65 21.05
CA GLY A 39 7.90 0.34 21.42
C GLY A 39 7.05 0.81 20.23
N ILE A 40 7.68 1.00 19.07
CA ILE A 40 6.96 1.39 17.85
C ILE A 40 6.07 0.24 17.34
N THR A 41 6.55 -1.02 17.35
CA THR A 41 5.70 -2.16 16.96
C THR A 41 4.50 -2.29 17.90
N LEU A 42 4.70 -2.14 19.21
CA LEU A 42 3.61 -2.18 20.18
C LEU A 42 2.56 -1.09 19.90
N LEU A 43 3.01 0.14 19.66
CA LEU A 43 2.16 1.27 19.28
C LEU A 43 1.34 0.94 18.03
N LEU A 44 2.00 0.50 16.96
CA LEU A 44 1.34 0.25 15.67
C LEU A 44 0.35 -0.92 15.73
N VAL A 45 0.71 -2.02 16.40
CA VAL A 45 -0.16 -3.19 16.55
C VAL A 45 -1.39 -2.86 17.39
N LEU A 46 -1.20 -2.23 18.57
CA LEU A 46 -2.32 -1.86 19.42
C LEU A 46 -3.20 -0.79 18.77
N LEU A 47 -2.62 0.27 18.23
CA LEU A 47 -3.43 1.31 17.60
C LEU A 47 -4.13 0.80 16.33
N GLY A 48 -3.41 0.02 15.52
CA GLY A 48 -3.92 -0.53 14.26
C GLY A 48 -5.11 -1.47 14.47
N HIS A 49 -5.00 -2.44 15.38
CA HIS A 49 -6.11 -3.34 15.67
C HIS A 49 -7.30 -2.63 16.32
N LEU A 50 -7.05 -1.62 17.18
CA LEU A 50 -8.12 -0.84 17.79
C LEU A 50 -8.92 -0.07 16.73
N LEU A 51 -8.22 0.71 15.89
CA LEU A 51 -8.86 1.49 14.85
C LEU A 51 -9.57 0.57 13.86
N TYR A 52 -8.96 -0.54 13.47
CA TYR A 52 -9.57 -1.50 12.55
C TYR A 52 -10.89 -2.05 13.12
N PHE A 53 -10.87 -2.47 14.39
CA PHE A 53 -12.05 -2.95 15.09
C PHE A 53 -13.16 -1.89 15.15
N ILE A 54 -12.82 -0.63 15.45
CA ILE A 54 -13.80 0.47 15.47
C ILE A 54 -14.39 0.67 14.07
N GLY A 55 -13.56 0.68 13.02
CA GLY A 55 -13.98 0.86 11.64
C GLY A 55 -14.93 -0.23 11.14
N GLU A 56 -14.72 -1.49 11.52
CA GLU A 56 -15.64 -2.59 11.21
C GLU A 56 -16.98 -2.49 11.95
N LYS A 57 -17.00 -1.89 13.14
CA LYS A 57 -18.22 -1.70 13.93
C LYS A 57 -19.04 -0.50 13.49
N LEU A 58 -18.44 0.49 12.83
CA LEU A 58 -19.14 1.67 12.34
C LEU A 58 -19.92 1.33 11.04
N PRO A 59 -21.26 1.41 11.03
CA PRO A 59 -22.07 0.96 9.90
C PRO A 59 -21.74 1.69 8.59
N ILE A 60 -21.48 2.99 8.65
CA ILE A 60 -21.13 3.80 7.48
C ILE A 60 -19.74 3.41 6.97
N MET A 61 -18.76 3.28 7.85
CA MET A 61 -17.40 2.92 7.47
C MET A 61 -17.34 1.52 6.87
N ASN A 62 -17.89 0.53 7.60
CA ASN A 62 -17.93 -0.87 7.17
C ASN A 62 -18.70 -1.04 5.87
N SER A 63 -19.83 -0.34 5.73
CA SER A 63 -20.65 -0.53 4.55
C SER A 63 -20.16 0.29 3.36
N TYR A 64 -19.70 1.53 3.50
CA TYR A 64 -19.53 2.47 2.37
C TYR A 64 -18.09 2.95 2.14
N LEU A 65 -17.22 2.92 3.15
CA LEU A 65 -15.92 3.58 3.09
C LEU A 65 -14.73 2.62 3.27
N GLY A 66 -14.94 1.31 3.11
CA GLY A 66 -13.85 0.31 3.16
C GLY A 66 -13.51 -0.22 4.54
N GLY A 67 -14.43 -0.04 5.50
CA GLY A 67 -14.41 -0.69 6.80
C GLY A 67 -13.19 -0.39 7.66
N GLY A 68 -12.71 -1.42 8.35
CA GLY A 68 -11.61 -1.31 9.30
C GLY A 68 -10.35 -0.73 8.68
N SER A 69 -9.98 -1.17 7.47
CA SER A 69 -8.71 -0.78 6.84
C SER A 69 -8.62 0.73 6.59
N VAL A 70 -9.67 1.32 6.01
CA VAL A 70 -9.70 2.78 5.74
C VAL A 70 -9.83 3.57 7.02
N PHE A 71 -10.65 3.11 7.97
CA PHE A 71 -10.75 3.78 9.25
C PHE A 71 -9.41 3.79 9.99
N THR A 72 -8.64 2.70 9.92
CA THR A 72 -7.28 2.66 10.48
C THR A 72 -6.37 3.69 9.85
N LEU A 73 -6.37 3.79 8.52
CA LEU A 73 -5.53 4.75 7.80
C LEU A 73 -5.94 6.20 8.15
N ILE A 74 -7.20 6.57 7.95
CA ILE A 74 -7.69 7.93 8.21
C ILE A 74 -7.61 8.27 9.70
N GLY A 75 -8.02 7.35 10.58
CA GLY A 75 -7.99 7.53 12.02
C GLY A 75 -6.58 7.78 12.54
N ALA A 76 -5.60 6.99 12.08
CA ALA A 76 -4.19 7.20 12.39
C ALA A 76 -3.69 8.56 11.88
N THR A 77 -4.05 8.94 10.66
CA THR A 77 -3.71 10.26 10.10
C THR A 77 -4.29 11.41 10.93
N LEU A 78 -5.56 11.31 11.37
CA LEU A 78 -6.18 12.33 12.22
C LEU A 78 -5.51 12.42 13.60
N LEU A 79 -5.12 11.28 14.19
CA LEU A 79 -4.37 11.27 15.45
C LEU A 79 -3.02 11.99 15.33
N SER A 80 -2.36 11.85 14.19
CA SER A 80 -1.13 12.59 13.87
C SER A 80 -1.41 14.09 13.66
N PHE A 81 -2.40 14.43 12.83
CA PHE A 81 -2.76 15.81 12.51
C PHE A 81 -3.21 16.63 13.73
N PHE A 82 -4.02 16.05 14.62
CA PHE A 82 -4.46 16.71 15.85
C PHE A 82 -3.42 16.66 16.98
N HIS A 83 -2.21 16.16 16.71
CA HIS A 83 -1.12 16.07 17.69
C HIS A 83 -1.50 15.26 18.94
N VAL A 84 -2.39 14.27 18.79
CA VAL A 84 -2.75 13.34 19.89
C VAL A 84 -1.56 12.43 20.20
N ILE A 85 -0.79 12.08 19.17
CA ILE A 85 0.49 11.39 19.31
C ILE A 85 1.60 12.44 19.23
N PRO A 86 2.58 12.44 20.17
CA PRO A 86 3.71 13.35 20.14
C PRO A 86 4.53 13.28 18.85
N SER A 87 5.09 14.41 18.42
CA SER A 87 5.80 14.55 17.14
C SER A 87 7.11 13.75 17.06
N ASP A 88 7.78 13.53 18.19
CA ASP A 88 8.95 12.65 18.31
C ASP A 88 8.57 11.19 18.05
N VAL A 89 7.42 10.75 18.56
CA VAL A 89 6.86 9.42 18.28
C VAL A 89 6.48 9.29 16.80
N ILE A 90 5.80 10.27 16.21
CA ILE A 90 5.43 10.26 14.78
C ILE A 90 6.69 10.19 13.90
N THR A 91 7.72 10.96 14.24
CA THR A 91 9.02 10.95 13.54
C THR A 91 9.68 9.57 13.66
N ALA A 92 9.64 8.95 14.83
CA ALA A 92 10.16 7.60 15.04
C ALA A 92 9.37 6.55 14.24
N VAL A 93 8.04 6.66 14.17
CA VAL A 93 7.20 5.82 13.31
C VAL A 93 7.60 5.99 11.84
N GLY A 94 7.80 7.23 11.36
CA GLY A 94 8.24 7.49 9.98
C GLY A 94 9.57 6.82 9.66
N LYS A 95 10.57 6.95 10.54
CA LYS A 95 11.86 6.27 10.40
C LYS A 95 11.74 4.73 10.43
N PHE A 96 10.86 4.21 11.28
CA PHE A 96 10.60 2.78 11.36
C PHE A 96 9.88 2.24 10.12
N MET A 97 8.97 3.02 9.53
CA MET A 97 8.21 2.62 8.35
C MET A 97 9.03 2.69 7.05
N GLY A 98 9.74 3.80 6.81
CA GLY A 98 10.37 4.11 5.51
C GLY A 98 11.84 4.50 5.55
N GLY A 99 12.58 4.10 6.60
CA GLY A 99 14.05 4.20 6.62
C GLY A 99 14.75 3.22 5.66
N GLN A 100 16.07 3.06 5.76
CA GLN A 100 16.86 2.22 4.83
C GLN A 100 16.44 0.74 4.75
N PHE A 101 15.88 0.18 5.84
CA PHE A 101 15.25 -1.14 5.90
C PHE A 101 14.14 -1.10 6.94
N GLY A 102 13.04 -0.47 6.57
CA GLY A 102 11.88 -0.25 7.42
C GLY A 102 10.95 -1.45 7.51
N PHE A 103 9.97 -1.34 8.41
CA PHE A 103 8.90 -2.31 8.57
C PHE A 103 8.06 -2.48 7.29
N LEU A 104 7.99 -1.43 6.45
CA LEU A 104 7.28 -1.51 5.18
C LEU A 104 8.00 -2.43 4.19
N ASP A 105 9.34 -2.38 4.12
CA ASP A 105 10.15 -3.29 3.29
C ASP A 105 9.93 -4.74 3.70
N PHE A 106 9.97 -5.00 5.01
CA PHE A 106 9.70 -6.32 5.59
C PHE A 106 8.33 -6.84 5.15
N TYR A 107 7.29 -6.00 5.27
CA TYR A 107 5.93 -6.38 4.92
C TYR A 107 5.75 -6.61 3.42
N ILE A 108 6.30 -5.72 2.59
CA ILE A 108 6.23 -5.79 1.12
C ILE A 108 6.96 -7.03 0.60
N ALA A 109 8.14 -7.35 1.15
CA ALA A 109 8.88 -8.55 0.77
C ALA A 109 8.08 -9.84 1.04
N ALA A 110 7.45 -9.93 2.21
CA ALA A 110 6.56 -11.04 2.55
C ALA A 110 5.39 -11.15 1.57
N LEU A 111 4.76 -10.01 1.29
CA LEU A 111 3.58 -9.91 0.43
C LEU A 111 3.89 -10.30 -1.02
N ILE A 112 4.92 -9.71 -1.62
CA ILE A 112 5.32 -9.97 -3.02
C ILE A 112 5.69 -11.44 -3.17
N CYS A 113 6.61 -11.92 -2.33
CA CYS A 113 7.14 -13.27 -2.46
C CYS A 113 6.01 -14.31 -2.31
N GLY A 114 5.22 -14.22 -1.24
CA GLY A 114 4.18 -15.22 -0.98
C GLY A 114 2.96 -15.11 -1.89
N SER A 115 2.60 -13.91 -2.36
CA SER A 115 1.45 -13.75 -3.25
C SER A 115 1.75 -14.24 -4.67
N ILE A 116 2.97 -14.03 -5.17
CA ILE A 116 3.37 -14.49 -6.51
C ILE A 116 3.68 -15.99 -6.48
N LEU A 117 4.52 -16.48 -5.56
CA LEU A 117 4.84 -17.91 -5.48
C LEU A 117 3.64 -18.76 -5.08
N GLY A 118 2.70 -18.21 -4.31
CA GLY A 118 1.47 -18.89 -3.92
C GLY A 118 0.40 -19.00 -5.01
N MET A 119 0.61 -18.38 -6.18
CA MET A 119 -0.36 -18.42 -7.28
C MET A 119 -0.09 -19.60 -8.22
N ASN A 120 -1.12 -20.05 -8.93
CA ASN A 120 -0.92 -21.01 -10.01
C ASN A 120 -0.09 -20.38 -11.15
N ARG A 121 0.90 -21.12 -11.67
CA ARG A 121 1.79 -20.69 -12.76
C ARG A 121 1.03 -20.30 -14.03
N SER A 122 0.05 -21.08 -14.48
CA SER A 122 -0.72 -20.79 -15.69
C SER A 122 -1.48 -19.48 -15.54
N LEU A 123 -2.11 -19.30 -14.38
CA LEU A 123 -2.86 -18.11 -14.04
C LEU A 123 -1.95 -16.88 -13.96
N LEU A 124 -0.77 -17.01 -13.33
CA LEU A 124 0.21 -15.93 -13.23
C LEU A 124 0.64 -15.43 -14.61
N VAL A 125 1.10 -16.33 -15.49
CA VAL A 125 1.58 -15.96 -16.83
C VAL A 125 0.45 -15.33 -17.65
N LYS A 126 -0.76 -15.91 -17.59
CA LYS A 126 -1.93 -15.39 -18.30
C LYS A 126 -2.37 -14.02 -17.78
N ALA A 127 -2.31 -13.80 -16.47
CA ALA A 127 -2.66 -12.52 -15.85
C ALA A 127 -1.63 -11.44 -16.19
N SER A 128 -0.33 -11.73 -16.04
CA SER A 128 0.73 -10.75 -16.31
C SER A 128 0.80 -10.32 -17.77
N ALA A 129 0.62 -11.25 -18.72
CA ALA A 129 0.63 -10.93 -20.15
C ALA A 129 -0.48 -9.94 -20.54
N LYS A 130 -1.63 -9.96 -19.85
CA LYS A 130 -2.73 -9.01 -20.07
C LYS A 130 -2.59 -7.74 -19.23
N PHE A 131 -2.10 -7.86 -17.99
CA PHE A 131 -1.98 -6.73 -17.06
C PHE A 131 -0.96 -5.69 -17.53
N ILE A 132 0.20 -6.10 -18.04
CA ILE A 132 1.28 -5.18 -18.44
C ILE A 132 0.81 -4.20 -19.54
N PRO A 133 0.23 -4.67 -20.68
CA PRO A 133 -0.30 -3.76 -21.70
C PRO A 133 -1.38 -2.82 -21.16
N VAL A 134 -2.32 -3.32 -20.33
CA VAL A 134 -3.38 -2.50 -19.73
C VAL A 134 -2.78 -1.40 -18.88
N ALA A 135 -1.82 -1.73 -18.01
CA ALA A 135 -1.15 -0.76 -17.15
C ALA A 135 -0.46 0.33 -17.98
N LEU A 136 0.35 -0.04 -18.97
CA LEU A 136 1.10 0.93 -19.80
C LEU A 136 0.18 1.85 -20.61
N VAL A 137 -0.86 1.30 -21.25
CA VAL A 137 -1.80 2.13 -22.02
C VAL A 137 -2.61 3.04 -21.09
N THR A 138 -3.02 2.53 -19.94
CA THR A 138 -3.72 3.32 -18.91
C THR A 138 -2.87 4.49 -18.42
N MET A 139 -1.56 4.27 -18.24
CA MET A 139 -0.60 5.32 -17.89
C MET A 139 -0.53 6.41 -18.98
N VAL A 140 -0.43 6.02 -20.25
CA VAL A 140 -0.41 6.97 -21.38
C VAL A 140 -1.71 7.77 -21.47
N VAL A 141 -2.87 7.12 -21.28
CA VAL A 141 -4.15 7.84 -21.29
C VAL A 141 -4.25 8.79 -20.09
N GLY A 142 -3.82 8.37 -18.90
CA GLY A 142 -3.76 9.23 -17.70
C GLY A 142 -2.93 10.49 -17.96
N PHE A 143 -1.74 10.33 -18.54
CA PHE A 143 -0.86 11.43 -18.94
C PHE A 143 -1.58 12.47 -19.82
N PHE A 144 -2.20 12.03 -20.92
CA PHE A 144 -2.88 12.95 -21.83
C PHE A 144 -4.17 13.53 -21.26
N ALA A 145 -4.94 12.75 -20.49
CA ALA A 145 -6.18 13.21 -19.87
C ALA A 145 -5.93 14.32 -18.85
N VAL A 146 -4.95 14.15 -17.98
CA VAL A 146 -4.58 15.15 -16.97
C VAL A 146 -3.96 16.38 -17.64
N GLY A 147 -3.06 16.20 -18.61
CA GLY A 147 -2.48 17.31 -19.36
C GLY A 147 -3.53 18.14 -20.11
N GLY A 148 -4.47 17.46 -20.80
CA GLY A 148 -5.57 18.10 -21.49
C GLY A 148 -6.49 18.89 -20.55
N MET A 149 -6.87 18.28 -19.42
CA MET A 149 -7.65 18.98 -18.39
C MET A 149 -6.88 20.19 -17.81
N GLY A 150 -5.56 20.06 -17.66
CA GLY A 150 -4.66 21.14 -17.28
C GLY A 150 -4.71 22.35 -18.20
N MET A 151 -4.75 22.11 -19.52
CA MET A 151 -4.93 23.17 -20.51
C MET A 151 -6.29 23.84 -20.37
N LEU A 152 -7.36 23.06 -20.22
CA LEU A 152 -8.73 23.58 -20.06
C LEU A 152 -8.89 24.44 -18.80
N LEU A 153 -8.19 24.11 -17.72
CA LEU A 153 -8.20 24.86 -16.46
C LEU A 153 -7.23 26.06 -16.43
N GLY A 154 -6.46 26.29 -17.49
CA GLY A 154 -5.46 27.35 -17.55
C GLY A 154 -4.21 27.08 -16.69
N LYS A 155 -4.00 25.85 -16.22
CA LYS A 155 -2.79 25.40 -15.51
C LYS A 155 -1.66 24.99 -16.45
N GLY A 156 -1.97 24.73 -17.72
CA GLY A 156 -1.01 24.27 -18.72
C GLY A 156 -0.83 22.76 -18.72
N PHE A 157 -0.48 22.22 -19.89
CA PHE A 157 -0.32 20.78 -20.12
C PHE A 157 0.87 20.22 -19.32
N ALA A 158 2.04 20.83 -19.49
CA ALA A 158 3.30 20.35 -18.92
C ALA A 158 3.26 20.37 -17.39
N ASP A 159 2.80 21.47 -16.78
CA ASP A 159 2.70 21.58 -15.32
C ASP A 159 1.74 20.53 -14.74
N SER A 160 0.58 20.33 -15.36
CA SER A 160 -0.40 19.36 -14.88
C SER A 160 0.11 17.92 -14.99
N VAL A 161 0.84 17.61 -16.06
CA VAL A 161 1.49 16.32 -16.22
C VAL A 161 2.61 16.12 -15.19
N MET A 162 3.52 17.09 -15.07
CA MET A 162 4.71 16.97 -14.23
C MET A 162 4.39 16.93 -12.75
N TYR A 163 3.43 17.75 -12.30
CA TYR A 163 3.10 17.90 -10.87
C TYR A 163 1.88 17.10 -10.41
N VAL A 164 1.05 16.57 -11.32
CA VAL A 164 -0.11 15.75 -10.96
C VAL A 164 -0.04 14.35 -11.57
N SER A 165 -0.01 14.24 -12.90
CA SER A 165 -0.10 12.93 -13.55
C SER A 165 1.07 12.00 -13.19
N MET A 166 2.31 12.45 -13.41
CA MET A 166 3.50 11.64 -13.18
C MET A 166 3.66 11.22 -11.71
N PRO A 167 3.50 12.11 -10.72
CA PRO A 167 3.53 11.72 -9.31
C PRO A 167 2.46 10.70 -8.97
N MET A 168 1.21 10.89 -9.41
CA MET A 168 0.11 9.96 -9.13
C MET A 168 0.33 8.57 -9.75
N MET A 169 1.10 8.48 -10.83
CA MET A 169 1.46 7.24 -11.50
C MET A 169 2.77 6.63 -10.99
N SER A 170 3.46 7.32 -10.07
CA SER A 170 4.73 6.86 -9.49
C SER A 170 4.51 5.82 -8.39
N GLY A 171 5.59 5.13 -7.98
CA GLY A 171 5.57 4.11 -6.92
C GLY A 171 5.34 4.64 -5.48
N GLY A 172 4.65 5.75 -5.29
CA GLY A 172 4.38 6.34 -3.97
C GLY A 172 5.50 7.25 -3.46
N MET A 173 5.49 7.55 -2.16
CA MET A 173 6.40 8.56 -1.57
C MET A 173 7.88 8.15 -1.62
N GLY A 174 8.21 6.94 -1.16
CA GLY A 174 9.59 6.43 -1.15
C GLY A 174 10.08 6.07 -2.55
N ALA A 175 9.46 5.05 -3.15
CA ALA A 175 9.92 4.47 -4.42
C ALA A 175 9.59 5.29 -5.67
N GLY A 176 8.64 6.23 -5.58
CA GLY A 176 8.15 7.00 -6.71
C GLY A 176 8.68 8.42 -6.75
N ILE A 177 8.19 9.29 -5.86
CA ILE A 177 8.51 10.72 -5.92
C ILE A 177 9.92 11.06 -5.43
N THR A 178 10.58 10.22 -4.63
CA THR A 178 11.99 10.45 -4.23
C THR A 178 12.93 10.42 -5.43
N PRO A 179 12.93 9.37 -6.30
CA PRO A 179 13.71 9.42 -7.53
C PRO A 179 13.13 10.40 -8.55
N LEU A 180 11.82 10.59 -8.63
CA LEU A 180 11.22 11.54 -9.58
C LEU A 180 11.63 12.99 -9.26
N SER A 181 11.67 13.37 -7.98
CA SER A 181 12.11 14.71 -7.56
C SER A 181 13.60 14.92 -7.84
N GLN A 182 14.41 13.86 -7.75
CA GLN A 182 15.82 13.90 -8.14
C GLN A 182 15.97 14.14 -9.65
N ILE A 183 15.24 13.36 -10.47
CA ILE A 183 15.26 13.52 -11.94
C ILE A 183 14.86 14.94 -12.34
N TYR A 184 13.83 15.50 -11.72
CA TYR A 184 13.38 16.86 -12.00
C TYR A 184 14.41 17.91 -11.52
N ALA A 185 15.02 17.69 -10.35
CA ALA A 185 16.05 18.58 -9.83
C ALA A 185 17.28 18.60 -10.74
N ASP A 186 17.74 17.43 -11.20
CA ASP A 186 18.91 17.31 -12.08
C ASP A 186 18.66 17.93 -13.47
N GLY A 187 17.40 17.95 -13.91
CA GLY A 187 16.99 18.62 -15.14
C GLY A 187 16.92 20.16 -15.05
N LEU A 188 17.00 20.73 -13.84
CA LEU A 188 16.91 22.17 -13.57
C LEU A 188 18.28 22.72 -13.16
N ALA A 189 18.73 23.82 -13.77
CA ALA A 189 20.05 24.42 -13.51
C ALA A 189 20.32 24.76 -12.02
N ASN A 190 19.27 24.97 -11.21
CA ASN A 190 19.33 25.16 -9.76
C ASN A 190 18.24 24.32 -9.05
N GLY A 191 18.03 23.08 -9.48
CA GLY A 191 17.00 22.21 -8.92
C GLY A 191 17.24 21.87 -7.45
N ASN A 192 16.22 22.07 -6.62
CA ASN A 192 16.23 21.64 -5.23
C ASN A 192 15.29 20.42 -5.08
N GLN A 193 15.88 19.24 -4.92
CA GLN A 193 15.14 17.98 -4.79
C GLN A 193 14.09 18.04 -3.68
N THR A 194 14.43 18.58 -2.51
CA THR A 194 13.51 18.69 -1.36
C THR A 194 12.32 19.59 -1.70
N ALA A 195 12.57 20.74 -2.35
CA ALA A 195 11.50 21.65 -2.75
C ALA A 195 10.57 21.00 -3.79
N ILE A 196 11.13 20.29 -4.78
CA ILE A 196 10.35 19.56 -5.78
C ILE A 196 9.57 18.42 -5.12
N PHE A 197 10.19 17.65 -4.23
CA PHE A 197 9.52 16.58 -3.49
C PHE A 197 8.29 17.12 -2.76
N SER A 198 8.41 18.25 -2.06
CA SER A 198 7.28 18.90 -1.38
C SER A 198 6.16 19.35 -2.32
N GLN A 199 6.47 19.62 -3.60
CA GLN A 199 5.46 19.95 -4.61
C GLN A 199 4.76 18.70 -5.19
N LEU A 200 5.47 17.57 -5.30
CA LEU A 200 4.91 16.32 -5.83
C LEU A 200 4.13 15.52 -4.76
N ALA A 201 4.52 15.62 -3.49
CA ALA A 201 3.94 14.86 -2.39
C ALA A 201 2.41 15.03 -2.22
N PRO A 202 1.82 16.23 -2.38
CA PRO A 202 0.37 16.39 -2.34
C PRO A 202 -0.37 15.56 -3.39
N ALA A 203 0.13 15.50 -4.63
CA ALA A 203 -0.51 14.76 -5.72
C ALA A 203 -0.58 13.26 -5.42
N VAL A 204 0.50 12.68 -4.90
CA VAL A 204 0.53 11.27 -4.48
C VAL A 204 -0.41 11.03 -3.30
N THR A 205 -0.33 11.88 -2.28
CA THR A 205 -1.12 11.73 -1.05
C THR A 205 -2.62 11.81 -1.36
N PHE A 206 -3.04 12.86 -2.08
CA PHE A 206 -4.43 13.05 -2.46
C PHE A 206 -4.91 12.00 -3.47
N GLY A 207 -4.06 11.68 -4.45
CA GLY A 207 -4.32 10.65 -5.45
C GLY A 207 -4.59 9.30 -4.82
N ASN A 208 -3.78 8.90 -3.83
CA ASN A 208 -4.00 7.67 -3.06
C ASN A 208 -5.33 7.69 -2.32
N ILE A 209 -5.70 8.80 -1.67
CA ILE A 209 -6.99 8.93 -0.97
C ILE A 209 -8.15 8.75 -1.95
N ILE A 210 -8.14 9.45 -3.10
CA ILE A 210 -9.20 9.33 -4.11
C ILE A 210 -9.21 7.93 -4.72
N ALA A 211 -8.05 7.32 -5.00
CA ALA A 211 -7.96 5.98 -5.55
C ALA A 211 -8.53 4.92 -4.59
N ILE A 212 -8.26 5.04 -3.29
CA ILE A 212 -8.86 4.18 -2.26
C ILE A 212 -10.39 4.34 -2.26
N ILE A 213 -10.88 5.57 -2.21
CA ILE A 213 -12.33 5.86 -2.24
C ILE A 213 -12.97 5.30 -3.53
N GLY A 214 -12.31 5.48 -4.68
CA GLY A 214 -12.74 4.98 -5.98
C GLY A 214 -12.81 3.46 -6.03
N ALA A 215 -11.75 2.76 -5.61
CA ALA A 215 -11.69 1.30 -5.56
C ALA A 215 -12.81 0.72 -4.70
N LEU A 216 -13.10 1.35 -3.56
CA LEU A 216 -14.16 0.93 -2.65
C LEU A 216 -15.56 1.16 -3.23
N SER A 217 -15.76 2.32 -3.86
CA SER A 217 -17.00 2.65 -4.54
C SER A 217 -17.28 1.63 -5.64
N ILE A 218 -16.27 1.29 -6.46
CA ILE A 218 -16.37 0.29 -7.53
C ILE A 218 -16.68 -1.09 -6.95
N SER A 219 -15.89 -1.56 -5.97
CA SER A 219 -16.07 -2.89 -5.35
C SER A 219 -17.49 -3.08 -4.80
N LYS A 220 -18.07 -2.04 -4.22
CA LYS A 220 -19.42 -2.07 -3.68
C LYS A 220 -20.51 -1.94 -4.74
N ILE A 221 -20.43 -0.92 -5.61
CA ILE A 221 -21.44 -0.66 -6.65
C ILE A 221 -21.56 -1.86 -7.58
N PHE A 222 -20.43 -2.46 -7.93
CA PHE A 222 -20.37 -3.60 -8.84
C PHE A 222 -20.33 -4.95 -8.12
N ALA A 223 -20.59 -5.02 -6.80
CA ALA A 223 -20.46 -6.24 -6.02
C ALA A 223 -21.23 -7.45 -6.60
N LYS A 224 -22.42 -7.21 -7.18
CA LYS A 224 -23.27 -8.23 -7.82
C LYS A 224 -23.32 -8.12 -9.35
N SER A 225 -22.43 -7.33 -9.95
CA SER A 225 -22.38 -7.13 -11.38
C SER A 225 -21.59 -8.23 -12.08
N LYS A 226 -21.90 -8.47 -13.36
CA LYS A 226 -21.08 -9.31 -14.25
C LYS A 226 -19.64 -8.79 -14.44
N TYR A 227 -19.37 -7.53 -14.09
CA TYR A 227 -18.04 -6.92 -14.15
C TYR A 227 -17.19 -7.17 -12.91
N ASN A 228 -17.66 -7.97 -11.94
CA ASN A 228 -16.91 -8.32 -10.74
C ASN A 228 -16.33 -9.74 -10.84
N GLY A 229 -15.01 -9.85 -10.91
CA GLY A 229 -14.29 -11.13 -10.90
C GLY A 229 -14.15 -11.78 -9.53
N HIS A 230 -14.78 -11.23 -8.48
CA HIS A 230 -14.77 -11.76 -7.10
C HIS A 230 -13.37 -12.08 -6.55
N GLY A 231 -12.41 -11.18 -6.82
CA GLY A 231 -11.02 -11.33 -6.40
C GLY A 231 -10.11 -12.03 -7.43
N THR A 232 -10.62 -12.34 -8.62
CA THR A 232 -9.82 -12.84 -9.75
C THR A 232 -9.80 -11.80 -10.88
N LEU A 233 -8.61 -11.56 -11.43
CA LEU A 233 -8.38 -10.61 -12.52
C LEU A 233 -8.51 -11.26 -13.90
N VAL A 234 -8.43 -12.58 -13.97
CA VAL A 234 -8.62 -13.36 -15.19
C VAL A 234 -9.46 -14.57 -14.81
N SER A 235 -10.33 -15.03 -15.70
CA SER A 235 -11.10 -16.25 -15.49
C SER A 235 -10.16 -17.41 -15.15
N ALA A 236 -10.33 -17.92 -13.93
CA ALA A 236 -9.58 -19.02 -13.36
C ALA A 236 -10.53 -20.19 -13.07
N THR A 237 -10.06 -21.42 -13.23
CA THR A 237 -10.83 -22.59 -12.82
C THR A 237 -10.82 -22.72 -11.29
N LYS A 238 -11.76 -23.50 -10.73
CA LYS A 238 -11.77 -23.80 -9.28
C LYS A 238 -10.47 -24.46 -8.81
N GLU A 239 -9.82 -25.23 -9.68
CA GLU A 239 -8.54 -25.89 -9.41
C GLU A 239 -7.38 -24.88 -9.39
N GLU A 240 -7.38 -23.90 -10.30
CA GLU A 240 -6.37 -22.82 -10.31
C GLU A 240 -6.48 -21.91 -9.08
N LEU A 241 -7.68 -21.82 -8.48
CA LEU A 241 -7.96 -21.07 -7.26
C LEU A 241 -7.84 -21.90 -5.98
N ALA A 242 -7.64 -23.21 -6.10
CA ALA A 242 -7.54 -24.09 -4.95
C ALA A 242 -6.27 -23.76 -4.17
N LYS A 243 -6.43 -23.16 -2.99
CA LYS A 243 -5.32 -22.93 -2.07
C LYS A 243 -4.91 -24.29 -1.48
N PRO A 244 -3.62 -24.67 -1.52
CA PRO A 244 -3.17 -25.87 -0.84
C PRO A 244 -3.54 -25.76 0.65
N LYS A 245 -3.96 -26.87 1.24
CA LYS A 245 -4.14 -26.95 2.70
C LYS A 245 -2.76 -26.97 3.33
N ILE A 246 -2.31 -25.80 3.71
CA ILE A 246 -1.00 -25.58 4.30
C ILE A 246 -1.13 -25.77 5.82
N GLU A 247 -0.45 -26.77 6.36
CA GLU A 247 -0.31 -26.92 7.81
C GLU A 247 0.78 -25.97 8.31
N PHE A 248 0.43 -25.09 9.26
CA PHE A 248 1.37 -24.10 9.77
C PHE A 248 2.48 -24.76 10.58
N ASP A 249 3.72 -24.54 10.14
CA ASP A 249 4.94 -25.01 10.79
C ASP A 249 5.91 -23.84 11.02
N ALA A 250 6.30 -23.64 12.28
CA ALA A 250 7.13 -22.51 12.70
C ALA A 250 8.50 -22.47 11.99
N THR A 251 9.11 -23.63 11.75
CA THR A 251 10.39 -23.72 11.06
C THR A 251 10.24 -23.39 9.58
N LYS A 252 9.19 -23.89 8.92
CA LYS A 252 8.88 -23.59 7.52
C LYS A 252 8.58 -22.11 7.30
N ILE A 253 7.95 -21.44 8.25
CA ILE A 253 7.74 -19.98 8.21
C ILE A 253 9.09 -19.24 8.22
N GLY A 254 10.02 -19.65 9.08
CA GLY A 254 11.38 -19.09 9.12
C GLY A 254 12.13 -19.27 7.80
N VAL A 255 11.98 -20.43 7.15
CA VAL A 255 12.53 -20.69 5.81
C VAL A 255 11.89 -19.75 4.77
N GLY A 256 10.57 -19.56 4.83
CA GLY A 256 9.86 -18.62 3.95
C GLY A 256 10.35 -17.19 4.10
N MET A 257 10.58 -16.75 5.33
CA MET A 257 11.16 -15.44 5.66
C MET A 257 12.57 -15.29 5.08
N LEU A 258 13.45 -16.28 5.32
CA LEU A 258 14.82 -16.29 4.77
C LEU A 258 14.80 -16.16 3.24
N TYR A 259 13.94 -16.92 2.58
CA TYR A 259 13.82 -16.94 1.13
C TYR A 259 13.33 -15.59 0.59
N ALA A 260 12.25 -15.04 1.17
CA ALA A 260 11.71 -13.74 0.77
C ALA A 260 12.73 -12.60 0.90
N PHE A 261 13.46 -12.54 2.03
CA PHE A 261 14.48 -11.51 2.23
C PHE A 261 15.70 -11.72 1.35
N SER A 262 16.09 -12.96 1.08
CA SER A 262 17.18 -13.23 0.14
C SER A 262 16.85 -12.70 -1.26
N LEU A 263 15.61 -12.89 -1.73
CA LEU A 263 15.17 -12.34 -3.02
C LEU A 263 15.11 -10.80 -3.02
N LEU A 264 14.70 -10.18 -1.91
CA LEU A 264 14.80 -8.73 -1.77
C LEU A 264 16.26 -8.26 -1.85
N MET A 265 17.21 -8.96 -1.20
CA MET A 265 18.64 -8.62 -1.28
C MET A 265 19.17 -8.73 -2.71
N VAL A 266 18.73 -9.73 -3.50
CA VAL A 266 19.05 -9.77 -4.93
C VAL A 266 18.51 -8.53 -5.65
N GLY A 267 17.28 -8.10 -5.33
CA GLY A 267 16.71 -6.86 -5.84
C GLY A 267 17.53 -5.62 -5.51
N VAL A 268 18.06 -5.53 -4.28
CA VAL A 268 18.97 -4.46 -3.84
C VAL A 268 20.29 -4.49 -4.61
N ILE A 269 20.86 -5.68 -4.83
CA ILE A 269 22.08 -5.84 -5.62
C ILE A 269 21.85 -5.35 -7.06
N LEU A 270 20.71 -5.69 -7.67
CA LEU A 270 20.37 -5.23 -9.02
C LEU A 270 20.09 -3.73 -9.08
N ASN A 271 19.45 -3.16 -8.07
CA ASN A 271 19.26 -1.71 -7.96
C ASN A 271 20.61 -0.96 -7.97
N LYS A 272 21.66 -1.51 -7.33
CA LYS A 272 23.00 -0.92 -7.41
C LYS A 272 23.54 -0.82 -8.84
N PHE A 273 23.23 -1.79 -9.72
CA PHE A 273 23.65 -1.76 -11.13
C PHE A 273 22.70 -0.92 -12.00
N PHE A 274 21.44 -0.81 -11.60
CA PHE A 274 20.39 -0.07 -12.31
C PHE A 274 19.61 0.85 -11.35
N PRO A 275 20.20 1.99 -10.93
CA PRO A 275 19.66 2.81 -9.84
C PRO A 275 18.27 3.40 -10.11
N ASN A 276 17.90 3.53 -11.39
CA ASN A 276 16.62 4.08 -11.81
C ASN A 276 15.43 3.12 -11.58
N ILE A 277 15.68 1.86 -11.25
CA ILE A 277 14.65 0.85 -11.01
C ILE A 277 14.68 0.44 -9.54
N HIS A 278 13.58 0.65 -8.82
CA HIS A 278 13.47 0.30 -7.41
C HIS A 278 13.69 -1.20 -7.15
N GLU A 279 14.28 -1.55 -6.00
CA GLU A 279 14.58 -2.93 -5.60
C GLU A 279 13.34 -3.85 -5.57
N TYR A 280 12.18 -3.31 -5.21
CA TYR A 280 10.91 -4.05 -5.27
C TYR A 280 10.52 -4.45 -6.68
N ALA A 281 10.78 -3.60 -7.68
CA ALA A 281 10.48 -3.94 -9.07
C ALA A 281 11.36 -5.11 -9.54
N PHE A 282 12.65 -5.10 -9.16
CA PHE A 282 13.53 -6.23 -9.39
C PHE A 282 13.06 -7.49 -8.67
N MET A 283 12.67 -7.39 -7.40
CA MET A 283 12.13 -8.51 -6.65
C MET A 283 10.90 -9.10 -7.33
N ILE A 284 9.94 -8.27 -7.77
CA ILE A 284 8.75 -8.73 -8.51
C ILE A 284 9.16 -9.50 -9.77
N ILE A 285 10.07 -8.94 -10.58
CA ILE A 285 10.54 -9.58 -11.82
C ILE A 285 11.22 -10.92 -11.52
N ILE A 286 12.11 -10.98 -10.51
CA ILE A 286 12.81 -12.20 -10.13
C ILE A 286 11.82 -13.26 -9.66
N VAL A 287 10.95 -12.93 -8.71
CA VAL A 287 9.96 -13.87 -8.16
C VAL A 287 9.03 -14.35 -9.28
N PHE A 288 8.62 -13.45 -10.18
CA PHE A 288 7.83 -13.80 -11.36
C PHE A 288 8.57 -14.80 -12.26
N VAL A 289 9.82 -14.52 -12.63
CA VAL A 289 10.66 -15.40 -13.47
C VAL A 289 10.81 -16.76 -12.79
N LEU A 290 11.19 -16.79 -11.52
CA LEU A 290 11.33 -18.04 -10.76
C LEU A 290 10.04 -18.88 -10.78
N LYS A 291 8.88 -18.24 -10.61
CA LYS A 291 7.59 -18.93 -10.70
C LYS A 291 7.24 -19.36 -12.12
N ALA A 292 7.48 -18.50 -13.11
CA ALA A 292 7.15 -18.74 -14.51
C ALA A 292 7.98 -19.87 -15.13
N PHE A 293 9.20 -20.10 -14.64
CA PHE A 293 10.07 -21.21 -15.04
C PHE A 293 9.94 -22.46 -14.15
N ASP A 294 9.07 -22.43 -13.12
CA ASP A 294 8.92 -23.53 -12.15
C ASP A 294 10.25 -23.89 -11.46
N ALA A 295 11.08 -22.86 -11.19
CA ALA A 295 12.42 -23.02 -10.65
C ALA A 295 12.44 -23.22 -9.12
N VAL A 296 11.31 -23.00 -8.44
CA VAL A 296 11.20 -23.07 -6.98
C VAL A 296 10.50 -24.38 -6.57
N PRO A 297 11.15 -25.23 -5.76
CA PRO A 297 10.49 -26.41 -5.22
C PRO A 297 9.21 -26.07 -4.44
N LYS A 298 8.14 -26.86 -4.63
CA LYS A 298 6.82 -26.62 -3.99
C LYS A 298 6.89 -26.44 -2.47
N ALA A 299 7.75 -27.19 -1.79
CA ALA A 299 7.93 -27.07 -0.34
C ALA A 299 8.41 -25.66 0.08
N LEU A 300 9.25 -25.02 -0.73
CA LEU A 300 9.69 -23.64 -0.48
C LEU A 300 8.60 -22.64 -0.81
N GLU A 301 7.82 -22.88 -1.87
CA GLU A 301 6.64 -22.04 -2.16
C GLU A 301 5.66 -22.04 -0.98
N GLU A 302 5.35 -23.21 -0.43
CA GLU A 302 4.50 -23.36 0.76
C GLU A 302 5.07 -22.60 1.97
N SER A 303 6.38 -22.73 2.22
CA SER A 303 7.07 -21.99 3.29
C SER A 303 6.89 -20.46 3.16
N VAL A 304 7.07 -19.92 1.95
CA VAL A 304 6.91 -18.47 1.70
C VAL A 304 5.44 -18.07 1.83
N VAL A 305 4.50 -18.90 1.38
CA VAL A 305 3.07 -18.64 1.53
C VAL A 305 2.66 -18.62 3.01
N MET A 306 3.17 -19.54 3.84
CA MET A 306 2.95 -19.52 5.30
C MET A 306 3.45 -18.22 5.92
N PHE A 307 4.67 -17.81 5.56
CA PHE A 307 5.25 -16.55 6.04
C PHE A 307 4.36 -15.36 5.67
N ASN A 308 3.98 -15.24 4.39
CA ASN A 308 3.06 -14.19 3.93
C ASN A 308 1.72 -14.19 4.69
N GLN A 309 1.11 -15.36 4.91
CA GLN A 309 -0.15 -15.47 5.64
C GLN A 309 -0.03 -14.95 7.08
N ILE A 310 1.07 -15.25 7.78
CA ILE A 310 1.29 -14.72 9.14
C ILE A 310 1.45 -13.20 9.13
N ILE A 311 2.25 -12.68 8.20
CA ILE A 311 2.49 -11.24 8.10
C ILE A 311 1.18 -10.51 7.77
N MET A 312 0.45 -10.95 6.75
CA MET A 312 -0.81 -10.33 6.36
C MET A 312 -1.90 -10.44 7.45
N THR A 313 -2.00 -11.57 8.14
CA THR A 313 -3.07 -11.75 9.14
C THR A 313 -2.85 -10.87 10.37
N ASN A 314 -1.59 -10.69 10.79
CA ASN A 314 -1.28 -10.07 12.08
C ASN A 314 -0.78 -8.62 11.96
N LEU A 315 -0.13 -8.26 10.85
CA LEU A 315 0.59 -6.99 10.74
C LEU A 315 -0.03 -5.98 9.78
N THR A 316 -1.02 -6.38 8.96
CA THR A 316 -1.68 -5.46 8.01
C THR A 316 -2.24 -4.23 8.71
N HIS A 317 -2.91 -4.40 9.85
CA HIS A 317 -3.48 -3.26 10.58
C HIS A 317 -2.40 -2.34 11.15
N ALA A 318 -1.27 -2.90 11.58
CA ALA A 318 -0.13 -2.15 12.08
C ALA A 318 0.52 -1.33 10.96
N VAL A 319 0.68 -1.91 9.76
CA VAL A 319 1.17 -1.21 8.58
C VAL A 319 0.24 -0.06 8.20
N LEU A 320 -1.08 -0.29 8.18
CA LEU A 320 -2.06 0.76 7.86
C LEU A 320 -2.00 1.91 8.88
N ALA A 321 -1.85 1.60 10.18
CA ALA A 321 -1.67 2.62 11.21
C ALA A 321 -0.36 3.38 11.03
N GLY A 322 0.74 2.70 10.67
CA GLY A 322 2.04 3.33 10.42
C GLY A 322 2.01 4.26 9.21
N ILE A 323 1.38 3.82 8.11
CA ILE A 323 1.14 4.66 6.92
C ILE A 323 0.34 5.90 7.32
N GLY A 324 -0.78 5.71 8.04
CA GLY A 324 -1.63 6.81 8.44
C GLY A 324 -0.93 7.82 9.36
N LEU A 325 -0.20 7.33 10.38
CA LEU A 325 0.47 8.19 11.36
C LEU A 325 1.61 9.03 10.75
N ALA A 326 2.40 8.44 9.86
CA ALA A 326 3.70 9.02 9.49
C ALA A 326 3.92 9.28 8.00
N LEU A 327 3.12 8.66 7.10
CA LEU A 327 3.30 8.79 5.66
C LEU A 327 2.22 9.65 4.97
N ILE A 328 1.21 10.10 5.71
CA ILE A 328 0.17 11.01 5.20
C ILE A 328 0.26 12.32 5.96
N ASP A 329 0.67 13.37 5.27
CA ASP A 329 0.75 14.73 5.81
C ASP A 329 -0.44 15.57 5.35
N LEU A 330 -1.43 15.71 6.23
CA LEU A 330 -2.62 16.54 5.96
C LEU A 330 -2.32 18.04 5.93
N THR A 331 -1.23 18.50 6.55
CA THR A 331 -0.87 19.92 6.55
C THR A 331 -0.36 20.33 5.18
N THR A 332 0.58 19.57 4.63
CA THR A 332 1.11 19.78 3.28
C THR A 332 0.05 19.51 2.21
N LEU A 333 -0.84 18.53 2.43
CA LEU A 333 -2.00 18.33 1.57
C LEU A 333 -2.94 19.54 1.60
N GLY A 334 -3.30 20.02 2.79
CA GLY A 334 -4.22 21.14 2.97
C GLY A 334 -3.77 22.42 2.29
N SER A 335 -2.47 22.73 2.32
CA SER A 335 -1.91 23.92 1.65
C SER A 335 -1.88 23.81 0.12
N ALA A 336 -1.86 22.58 -0.42
CA ALA A 336 -1.85 22.32 -1.86
C ALA A 336 -3.26 22.14 -2.47
N LEU A 337 -4.30 21.95 -1.65
CA LEU A 337 -5.67 21.68 -2.10
C LEU A 337 -6.34 22.94 -2.69
N THR A 338 -6.12 23.14 -3.99
CA THR A 338 -6.92 24.06 -4.81
C THR A 338 -8.03 23.30 -5.54
N TRP A 339 -9.12 23.98 -5.90
CA TRP A 339 -10.19 23.34 -6.67
C TRP A 339 -9.68 22.80 -8.02
N GLN A 340 -8.74 23.49 -8.69
CA GLN A 340 -8.15 23.01 -9.93
C GLN A 340 -7.36 21.71 -9.70
N PHE A 341 -6.54 21.66 -8.65
CA PHE A 341 -5.78 20.48 -8.29
C PHE A 341 -6.69 19.28 -8.00
N ILE A 342 -7.80 19.50 -7.27
CA ILE A 342 -8.78 18.45 -7.01
C ILE A 342 -9.35 17.89 -8.32
N VAL A 343 -9.71 18.75 -9.26
CA VAL A 343 -10.22 18.33 -10.58
C VAL A 343 -9.15 17.52 -11.34
N LEU A 344 -7.89 17.95 -11.36
CA LEU A 344 -6.81 17.23 -12.04
C LEU A 344 -6.58 15.83 -11.46
N CYS A 345 -6.56 15.70 -10.13
CA CYS A 345 -6.43 14.40 -9.47
C CYS A 345 -7.63 13.49 -9.74
N LEU A 346 -8.86 14.03 -9.72
CA LEU A 346 -10.05 13.28 -10.09
C LEU A 346 -10.01 12.83 -11.55
N THR A 347 -9.60 13.70 -12.48
CA THR A 347 -9.42 13.35 -13.89
C THR A 347 -8.46 12.19 -14.05
N SER A 348 -7.33 12.21 -13.33
CA SER A 348 -6.35 11.11 -13.35
C SER A 348 -6.98 9.78 -12.94
N VAL A 349 -7.58 9.72 -11.73
CA VAL A 349 -8.16 8.48 -11.20
C VAL A 349 -9.31 7.96 -12.07
N VAL A 350 -10.19 8.85 -12.53
CA VAL A 350 -11.34 8.47 -13.36
C VAL A 350 -10.90 8.01 -14.74
N ALA A 351 -10.01 8.76 -15.42
CA ALA A 351 -9.53 8.39 -16.75
C ALA A 351 -8.78 7.05 -16.71
N MET A 352 -7.91 6.86 -15.73
CA MET A 352 -7.17 5.61 -15.57
C MET A 352 -8.09 4.44 -15.20
N GLY A 353 -9.04 4.65 -14.29
CA GLY A 353 -10.04 3.65 -13.91
C GLY A 353 -10.91 3.20 -15.10
N LEU A 354 -11.41 4.15 -15.89
CA LEU A 354 -12.22 3.83 -17.07
C LEU A 354 -11.40 3.16 -18.18
N THR A 355 -10.17 3.60 -18.40
CA THR A 355 -9.27 3.02 -19.41
C THR A 355 -8.92 1.58 -19.05
N SER A 356 -8.50 1.34 -17.81
CA SER A 356 -8.19 -0.01 -17.33
C SER A 356 -9.40 -0.94 -17.37
N TRP A 357 -10.60 -0.45 -17.05
CA TRP A 357 -11.84 -1.21 -17.20
C TRP A 357 -12.12 -1.60 -18.65
N PHE A 358 -12.06 -0.64 -19.59
CA PHE A 358 -12.33 -0.88 -21.00
C PHE A 358 -11.33 -1.84 -21.62
N LEU A 359 -10.03 -1.62 -21.39
CA LEU A 359 -8.97 -2.49 -21.90
C LEU A 359 -9.01 -3.87 -21.24
N GLY A 360 -9.30 -3.95 -19.95
CA GLY A 360 -9.51 -5.20 -19.24
C GLY A 360 -10.63 -6.03 -19.87
N LEU A 361 -11.80 -5.40 -20.09
CA LEU A 361 -12.93 -6.05 -20.75
C LEU A 361 -12.57 -6.55 -22.16
N PHE A 362 -11.85 -5.74 -22.94
CA PHE A 362 -11.40 -6.10 -24.29
C PHE A 362 -10.43 -7.29 -24.30
N LEU A 363 -9.51 -7.35 -23.33
CA LEU A 363 -8.55 -8.45 -23.19
C LEU A 363 -9.12 -9.66 -22.43
N GLY A 364 -10.38 -9.62 -22.01
CA GLY A 364 -11.02 -10.69 -21.24
C GLY A 364 -10.39 -10.89 -19.86
N MET A 365 -10.22 -9.78 -19.14
CA MET A 365 -9.92 -9.70 -17.71
C MET A 365 -11.21 -9.43 -16.94
#